data_AF-E4YQT1-F1
#
_entry.id   AF-E4YQT1-F1
#
_cell.length_a   1.000
_cell.length_b   1.000
_cell.length_c   1.000
_cell.angle_alpha   90.00
_cell.angle_beta   90.00
_cell.angle_gamma   90.00
#
_symmetry.space_group_name_H-M   'P 1'
#
loop_
_entity.id
_entity.type
_entity.pdbx_description
1 polymer ?
#
loop_
_entity_poly.entity_id
_entity_poly.type
_entity_poly.pdbx_seq_one_letter_code
_entity_poly.pdbx_strand_id
1 'polypeptide(L)' 'KWVQMHIEKFGGDRENVSLKVYSAGGMIVDHLMSSPRSQGHFYRAMLLSGNRSSPWIWTRKEKHEHNMSRKF' A
#
# COMPACT_ATOMS: atom_id res chain seq x y z
N LYS A 1 -7.09 -9.52 -0.21
CA LYS A 1 -8.39 -10.23 -0.18
C LYS A 1 -8.56 -11.24 -1.30
N TRP A 2 -8.51 -10.87 -2.58
CA TRP A 2 -8.70 -11.83 -3.68
C TRP A 2 -7.71 -13.01 -3.62
N VAL A 3 -6.42 -12.73 -3.45
CA VAL A 3 -5.37 -13.74 -3.32
C VAL A 3 -5.69 -14.72 -2.18
N GLN A 4 -6.00 -14.20 -0.99
CA GLN A 4 -6.41 -15.01 0.16
C GLN A 4 -7.56 -15.97 -0.13
N MET A 5 -8.55 -15.58 -0.94
CA MET A 5 -9.71 -16.43 -1.26
C MET A 5 -9.42 -17.47 -2.34
N HIS A 6 -8.43 -17.26 -3.20
CA HIS A 6 -8.26 -18.06 -4.42
C HIS A 6 -6.93 -18.79 -4.53
N ILE A 7 -5.90 -18.41 -3.77
CA ILE A 7 -4.54 -18.89 -3.98
C ILE A 7 -4.40 -20.42 -3.82
N GLU A 8 -5.23 -21.04 -2.96
CA GLU A 8 -5.31 -22.50 -2.81
C GLU A 8 -5.68 -23.21 -4.12
N LYS A 9 -6.53 -22.59 -4.97
CA LYS A 9 -6.92 -23.15 -6.28
C LYS A 9 -5.76 -23.18 -7.27
N PHE A 10 -4.71 -22.40 -7.01
CA PHE A 10 -3.48 -22.35 -7.79
C PHE A 10 -2.34 -23.13 -7.11
N GLY A 11 -2.63 -23.90 -6.06
CA GLY A 11 -1.65 -24.69 -5.31
C GLY A 11 -0.78 -23.88 -4.34
N GLY A 12 -1.15 -22.64 -4.02
CA GLY A 12 -0.44 -21.84 -3.03
C GLY A 12 -1.09 -21.91 -1.64
N ASP A 13 -0.33 -21.46 -0.64
CA ASP A 13 -0.74 -21.46 0.76
C ASP A 13 -1.28 -20.07 1.17
N ARG A 14 -2.53 -20.03 1.63
CA ARG A 14 -3.18 -18.80 2.10
C ARG A 14 -2.62 -18.30 3.44
N GLU A 15 -2.09 -19.18 4.28
CA GLU A 15 -1.50 -18.82 5.57
C GLU A 15 -0.08 -18.27 5.42
N ASN A 16 0.55 -18.49 4.26
CA ASN A 16 1.93 -18.08 3.97
C ASN A 16 2.04 -17.08 2.80
N VAL A 17 1.07 -16.17 2.68
CA VAL A 17 1.13 -15.12 1.65
C VAL A 17 2.11 -14.02 2.06
N SER A 18 3.16 -13.79 1.26
CA SER A 18 4.14 -12.72 1.47
C SER A 18 4.05 -11.64 0.39
N LEU A 19 4.03 -10.36 0.81
CA LEU A 19 4.05 -9.21 -0.10
C LEU A 19 5.49 -8.70 -0.27
N LYS A 20 5.93 -8.57 -1.53
CA LYS A 20 7.14 -7.85 -1.89
C LYS A 20 6.73 -6.59 -2.63
N VAL A 21 7.17 -5.43 -2.15
CA VAL A 21 6.76 -4.13 -2.70
C VAL A 21 7.97 -3.25 -2.95
N TYR A 22 7.87 -2.40 -3.97
CA TYR A 22 8.96 -1.52 -4.40
C TYR A 22 8.49 -0.06 -4.43
N SER A 23 9.38 0.88 -4.07
CA SER A 23 9.15 2.32 -4.16
C SER A 23 7.90 2.76 -3.38
N ALA A 24 6.98 3.50 -3.99
CA ALA A 24 5.72 3.96 -3.37
C ALA A 24 4.85 2.80 -2.85
N GLY A 25 5.00 1.59 -3.40
CA GLY A 25 4.33 0.38 -2.90
C GLY A 25 4.68 0.07 -1.44
N GLY A 26 5.87 0.50 -0.99
CA GLY A 26 6.31 0.38 0.40
C GLY A 26 5.44 1.14 1.40
N MET A 27 5.02 2.37 1.08
CA MET A 27 4.08 3.12 1.93
C MET A 27 2.70 2.47 1.97
N ILE A 28 2.19 2.05 0.81
CA ILE A 28 0.87 1.40 0.73
C ILE A 28 0.88 0.13 1.60
N VAL A 29 1.96 -0.65 1.43
CA VAL A 29 2.54 -1.64 2.35
C VAL A 29 2.25 -1.38 3.83
N ASP A 30 3.00 -0.39 4.29
CA ASP A 30 3.08 0.08 5.66
C ASP A 30 1.72 0.55 6.21
N HIS A 31 0.95 1.27 5.39
CA HIS A 31 -0.38 1.72 5.76
C HIS A 31 -1.36 0.56 5.92
N LEU A 32 -1.30 -0.43 5.02
CA LEU A 32 -2.12 -1.64 5.15
C LEU A 32 -1.76 -2.43 6.40
N MET A 33 -0.48 -2.55 6.75
CA MET A 33 -0.08 -3.21 8.01
C MET A 33 -0.64 -2.52 9.25
N SER A 34 -0.76 -1.18 9.24
CA SER A 34 -1.35 -0.42 10.35
C SER A 34 -2.88 -0.49 10.43
N SER A 35 -3.55 -0.95 9.36
CA SER A 35 -5.01 -0.95 9.26
C SER A 35 -5.61 -2.24 9.80
N PRO A 36 -6.51 -2.20 10.81
CA PRO A 36 -7.20 -3.39 11.31
C PRO A 36 -7.97 -4.16 10.22
N ARG A 37 -8.41 -3.47 9.17
CA ARG A 37 -9.16 -4.06 8.05
C ARG A 37 -8.30 -4.96 7.15
N SER A 38 -6.98 -4.91 7.32
CA SER A 38 -6.01 -5.65 6.51
C SER A 38 -5.37 -6.82 7.28
N GLN A 39 -5.71 -6.98 8.57
CA GLN A 39 -5.25 -8.11 9.37
C GLN A 39 -5.69 -9.44 8.74
N GLY A 40 -4.78 -10.42 8.73
CA GLY A 40 -5.04 -11.74 8.14
C GLY A 40 -5.10 -11.76 6.61
N HIS A 41 -4.69 -10.69 5.91
CA HIS A 41 -4.63 -10.69 4.44
C HIS A 41 -3.29 -11.12 3.85
N PHE A 42 -2.22 -10.94 4.60
CA PHE A 42 -0.88 -11.39 4.26
C PHE A 42 -0.11 -11.64 5.56
N TYR A 43 0.83 -12.57 5.51
CA TYR A 43 1.60 -13.01 6.68
C TYR A 43 2.85 -12.15 6.89
N ARG A 44 3.51 -11.73 5.80
CA ARG A 44 4.75 -10.94 5.84
C ARG A 44 4.77 -9.91 4.72
N ALA A 45 5.49 -8.81 4.92
CA ALA A 45 5.76 -7.82 3.90
C ALA A 45 7.24 -7.43 3.88
N MET A 46 7.81 -7.26 2.69
CA MET A 46 9.16 -6.75 2.46
C MET A 46 9.06 -5.43 1.68
N LEU A 47 9.47 -4.33 2.32
CA LEU A 47 9.44 -3.00 1.73
C LEU A 47 10.80 -2.69 1.08
N LEU A 48 10.84 -2.56 -0.24
CA LEU A 48 12.07 -2.33 -1.02
C LEU A 48 12.12 -0.88 -1.51
N SER A 49 13.14 -0.12 -1.08
CA SER A 49 13.40 1.26 -1.51
C SER A 49 12.20 2.22 -1.36
N GLY A 50 11.40 2.04 -0.32
CA GLY A 50 10.32 2.95 0.05
C GLY A 50 9.57 2.49 1.29
N ASN A 51 9.22 3.41 2.16
CA ASN A 51 8.43 3.20 3.38
C ASN A 51 7.75 4.52 3.78
N ARG A 52 6.87 4.49 4.79
CA ARG A 52 6.15 5.68 5.25
C ARG A 52 7.04 6.84 5.70
N SER A 53 8.28 6.58 6.09
CA SER A 53 9.25 7.62 6.50
C SER A 53 10.01 8.23 5.32
N SER A 54 9.79 7.76 4.09
CA SER A 54 10.47 8.28 2.91
C SER A 54 9.98 9.70 2.57
N PRO A 55 10.87 10.68 2.36
CA PRO A 55 10.49 12.09 2.18
C PRO A 55 9.66 12.33 0.91
N TRP A 56 9.87 11.53 -0.14
CA TRP A 56 9.19 11.64 -1.43
C TRP A 56 7.75 11.10 -1.44
N ILE A 57 7.31 10.50 -0.34
CA ILE A 57 6.04 9.78 -0.25
C ILE A 57 4.89 10.68 0.25
N TRP A 58 5.20 11.78 0.94
CA TRP A 58 4.20 12.71 1.45
C TRP A 58 3.96 13.83 0.44
N THR A 59 2.81 13.82 -0.21
CA THR A 59 2.31 15.00 -0.91
C THR A 59 1.72 15.95 0.13
N ARG A 60 2.29 17.15 0.25
CA ARG A 60 1.66 18.23 1.02
C ARG A 60 0.33 18.54 0.32
N LYS A 61 -0.79 18.49 1.03
CA LYS A 61 -2.03 19.11 0.53
C LYS A 61 -1.77 20.61 0.43
N GLU A 62 -1.38 21.08 -0.74
CA GLU A 62 -1.57 22.49 -1.05
C GLU A 62 -3.09 22.74 -1.15
N LYS A 63 -3.53 23.83 -0.52
CA LYS A 63 -4.93 24.28 -0.54
C LYS A 63 -5.28 24.77 -1.96
N HIS A 64 -5.45 23.86 -2.91
CA HIS A 64 -5.88 24.21 -4.27
C HIS A 64 -7.41 24.24 -4.40
N GLU A 65 -8.08 25.04 -3.58
CA GLU A 65 -9.53 25.31 -3.74
C GLU A 65 -9.84 26.80 -3.99
N HIS A 66 -8.87 27.63 -4.39
CA HIS A 66 -9.13 29.08 -4.57
C HIS A 66 -8.65 29.72 -5.86
N ASN A 67 -8.19 28.96 -6.87
CA ASN A 67 -7.63 29.62 -8.07
C ASN A 67 -7.84 28.91 -9.41
N MET A 68 -9.01 28.31 -9.63
CA MET A 68 -9.40 27.78 -10.95
C MET A 68 -10.26 28.74 -11.80
N SER A 69 -10.42 30.00 -11.40
CA SER A 69 -11.20 31.00 -12.17
C SER A 69 -10.39 32.16 -12.73
N ARG A 70 -9.05 32.12 -12.67
CA ARG A 70 -8.19 33.16 -13.27
C ARG A 70 -7.00 32.56 -13.97
N LYS A 71 -7.20 32.09 -15.20
CA LYS A 71 -6.18 32.08 -16.25
C LYS A 71 -6.87 31.84 -17.61
N PHE A 72 -7.03 32.98 -18.30
CA PHE A 72 -7.51 33.21 -19.67
C PHE A 72 -8.98 32.96 -19.96
#